data_AF-A0A0A1DIF4-F1
#
_entry.id   AF-A0A0A1DIF4-F1
#
_cell.length_a   1.000
_cell.length_b   1.000
_cell.length_c   1.000
_cell.angle_alpha   90.00
_cell.angle_beta   90.00
_cell.angle_gamma   90.00
#
_symmetry.space_group_name_H-M   'P 1'
#
loop_
_entity.id
_entity.type
_entity.pdbx_description
1 polymer ?
#
loop_
_entity_poly.entity_id
_entity_poly.type
_entity_poly.pdbx_seq_one_letter_code
_entity_poly.pdbx_strand_id
1 'polypeptide(L)'
;MPDDDIGSVGEEAMKLFGAFADLAKQHTGDAAGGFGHLAGQAAAMAHDVNEHLATDAAECRYCPVCRVVHAVRQTSPEVKAHLAVAASSLLQAAAGLLETLPQPPESGSGAPRGPEVQHIDLDDDGPDPAP
;
A
#
# COMPACT_ATOMS: atom_id res chain seq x y z
N MET A 1 1.92 28.35 11.11
CA MET A 1 2.54 27.27 10.32
C MET A 1 2.34 27.68 8.86
N PRO A 2 3.39 27.71 8.03
CA PRO A 2 3.18 27.86 6.60
C PRO A 2 2.38 26.64 6.13
N ASP A 3 1.21 26.87 5.53
CA ASP A 3 0.49 25.84 4.78
C ASP A 3 1.40 25.49 3.58
N ASP A 4 2.06 24.34 3.65
CA ASP A 4 2.60 23.73 2.43
C ASP A 4 1.41 23.52 1.50
N ASP A 5 1.37 24.26 0.39
CA ASP A 5 0.31 24.18 -0.61
C ASP A 5 0.22 22.73 -1.10
N ILE A 6 -0.77 22.00 -0.60
CA ILE A 6 -1.13 20.69 -1.13
C ILE A 6 -1.46 20.93 -2.60
N GLY A 7 -0.67 20.33 -3.51
CA GLY A 7 -0.89 20.42 -4.95
C GLY A 7 -2.26 19.89 -5.36
N SER A 8 -2.58 19.96 -6.65
CA SER A 8 -3.86 19.42 -7.11
C SER A 8 -3.98 17.92 -6.77
N VAL A 9 -5.20 17.45 -6.47
CA VAL A 9 -5.47 16.02 -6.18
C VAL A 9 -4.92 15.12 -7.29
N GLY A 10 -4.98 15.58 -8.55
CA GLY A 10 -4.42 14.85 -9.69
C GLY A 10 -2.90 14.71 -9.62
N GLU A 11 -2.20 15.80 -9.30
CA GLU A 11 -0.74 15.79 -9.12
C GLU A 11 -0.31 14.80 -8.03
N GLU A 12 -0.95 14.87 -6.86
CA GLU A 12 -0.65 14.00 -5.71
C GLU A 12 -1.03 12.53 -5.98
N ALA A 13 -2.12 12.28 -6.70
CA ALA A 13 -2.47 10.94 -7.15
C ALA A 13 -1.41 10.35 -8.09
N MET A 14 -0.88 11.16 -9.02
CA MET A 14 0.19 10.71 -9.92
C MET A 14 1.47 10.38 -9.17
N LYS A 15 1.83 11.19 -8.16
CA LYS A 15 2.96 10.87 -7.27
C LYS A 15 2.75 9.55 -6.53
N LEU A 16 1.55 9.32 -6.01
CA LEU A 16 1.18 8.07 -5.34
C LEU A 16 1.28 6.86 -6.29
N PHE A 17 0.76 6.98 -7.51
CA PHE A 17 0.88 5.93 -8.52
C PHE A 17 2.35 5.67 -8.91
N GLY A 18 3.18 6.71 -8.97
CA GLY A 18 4.62 6.58 -9.16
C GLY A 18 5.28 5.74 -8.06
N ALA A 19 4.98 6.04 -6.80
CA ALA A 19 5.48 5.27 -5.65
C ALA A 19 5.03 3.79 -5.69
N PHE A 20 3.77 3.53 -6.05
CA PHE A 20 3.27 2.17 -6.23
C PHE A 20 3.94 1.44 -7.40
N ALA A 21 4.20 2.12 -8.52
CA ALA A 21 4.90 1.52 -9.66
C ALA A 21 6.36 1.17 -9.30
N ASP A 22 7.04 1.99 -8.51
CA ASP A 22 8.39 1.71 -8.05
C ASP A 22 8.44 0.57 -7.03
N LEU A 23 7.44 0.47 -6.14
CA LEU A 23 7.27 -0.69 -5.26
C LEU A 23 7.01 -1.97 -6.06
N ALA A 24 6.13 -1.91 -7.07
CA ALA A 24 5.83 -3.06 -7.93
C ALA A 24 7.08 -3.58 -8.63
N LYS A 25 7.92 -2.68 -9.20
CA LYS A 25 9.19 -3.04 -9.82
C LYS A 25 10.13 -3.79 -8.86
N GLN A 26 10.17 -3.37 -7.58
CA GLN A 26 11.01 -4.00 -6.56
C GLN A 26 10.54 -5.42 -6.23
N HIS A 27 9.24 -5.69 -6.24
CA HIS A 27 8.68 -7.01 -5.92
C HIS A 27 8.57 -7.95 -7.13
N THR A 28 8.60 -7.44 -8.36
CA THR A 28 8.64 -8.30 -9.57
C THR A 28 9.94 -9.09 -9.74
N GLY A 29 11.02 -8.72 -9.05
CA GLY A 29 12.29 -9.48 -9.07
C GLY A 29 12.20 -10.88 -8.44
N ASP A 30 11.22 -11.12 -7.57
CA ASP A 30 11.00 -12.41 -6.88
C ASP A 30 9.79 -13.20 -7.43
N ALA A 31 9.13 -12.69 -8.47
CA ALA A 31 7.84 -13.19 -8.97
C ALA A 31 7.96 -14.37 -9.97
N ALA A 32 8.76 -15.38 -9.65
CA ALA A 32 8.80 -16.64 -10.41
C ALA A 32 7.61 -17.58 -10.11
N GLY A 33 6.68 -17.18 -9.23
CA GLY A 33 5.44 -17.89 -8.91
C GLY A 33 4.22 -17.16 -9.47
N GLY A 34 3.46 -17.82 -10.34
CA GLY A 34 2.36 -17.20 -11.10
C GLY A 34 1.23 -16.59 -10.26
N PHE A 35 0.37 -15.82 -10.95
CA PHE A 35 -0.76 -15.04 -10.43
C PHE A 35 -1.63 -15.74 -9.36
N GLY A 36 -1.80 -17.06 -9.44
CA GLY A 36 -2.57 -17.84 -8.46
C GLY A 36 -1.95 -17.90 -7.07
N HIS A 37 -0.61 -17.92 -6.95
CA HIS A 37 0.07 -17.92 -5.65
C HIS A 37 -0.01 -16.53 -4.99
N LEU A 38 0.17 -15.47 -5.79
CA LEU A 38 -0.02 -14.09 -5.35
C LEU A 38 -1.45 -13.86 -4.87
N ALA A 39 -2.46 -14.30 -5.63
CA ALA A 39 -3.86 -14.17 -5.26
C ALA A 39 -4.18 -14.94 -3.95
N GLY A 40 -3.62 -16.14 -3.78
CA GLY A 40 -3.76 -16.90 -2.54
C GLY A 40 -3.10 -16.23 -1.32
N GLN A 41 -1.91 -15.67 -1.51
CA GLN A 41 -1.20 -14.95 -0.46
C GLN A 41 -1.92 -13.63 -0.10
N ALA A 42 -2.39 -12.88 -1.09
CA ALA A 42 -3.17 -11.67 -0.86
C ALA A 42 -4.48 -11.96 -0.10
N ALA A 43 -5.16 -13.06 -0.43
CA ALA A 43 -6.37 -13.47 0.28
C ALA A 43 -6.09 -13.85 1.74
N ALA A 44 -4.99 -14.55 2.02
CA ALA A 44 -4.58 -14.89 3.39
C ALA A 44 -4.21 -13.64 4.20
N MET A 45 -3.45 -12.71 3.63
CA MET A 45 -3.11 -11.43 4.26
C MET A 45 -4.37 -10.59 4.52
N ALA A 46 -5.29 -10.54 3.56
CA ALA A 46 -6.54 -9.80 3.74
C ALA A 46 -7.41 -10.38 4.86
N HIS A 47 -7.43 -11.72 5.00
CA HIS A 47 -8.13 -12.39 6.09
C HIS A 47 -7.50 -12.06 7.45
N ASP A 48 -6.17 -12.16 7.57
CA ASP A 48 -5.43 -11.87 8.79
C ASP A 48 -5.60 -10.41 9.25
N VAL A 49 -5.47 -9.47 8.30
CA VAL A 49 -5.72 -8.05 8.55
C VAL A 49 -7.17 -7.82 8.98
N ASN A 50 -8.15 -8.50 8.37
CA ASN A 50 -9.55 -8.37 8.75
C ASN A 50 -9.81 -8.85 10.20
N GLU A 51 -9.10 -9.87 10.66
CA GLU A 51 -9.22 -10.41 12.02
C GLU A 51 -8.61 -9.47 13.08
N HIS A 52 -7.51 -8.80 12.74
CA HIS A 52 -6.77 -7.93 13.66
C HIS A 52 -7.18 -6.44 13.63
N LEU A 53 -8.02 -6.03 12.69
CA LEU A 53 -8.54 -4.66 12.61
C LEU A 53 -9.66 -4.43 13.63
N ALA A 54 -9.29 -3.90 14.80
CA ALA A 54 -10.20 -3.42 15.84
C ALA A 54 -10.87 -2.09 15.44
N THR A 55 -11.67 -2.08 14.36
CA THR A 55 -12.29 -0.87 13.77
C THR A 55 -13.18 -0.06 14.71
N ASP A 56 -13.50 -0.60 15.87
CA ASP A 56 -14.44 -0.04 16.84
C ASP A 56 -13.74 0.82 17.91
N ALA A 57 -12.40 0.83 17.93
CA ALA A 57 -11.61 1.63 18.86
C ALA A 57 -11.65 3.13 18.51
N ALA A 58 -11.33 4.01 19.47
CA ALA A 58 -11.45 5.46 19.31
C ALA A 58 -10.49 6.02 18.25
N GLU A 59 -9.31 5.42 18.16
CA GLU A 59 -8.25 5.70 17.18
C GLU A 59 -8.70 5.41 15.73
N CYS A 60 -9.62 4.46 15.52
CA CYS A 60 -10.10 4.08 14.19
C CYS A 60 -10.96 5.16 13.52
N ARG A 61 -11.41 6.17 14.27
CA ARG A 61 -12.12 7.35 13.71
C ARG A 61 -11.20 8.26 12.89
N TYR A 62 -9.89 8.19 13.13
CA TYR A 62 -8.89 9.07 12.51
C TYR A 62 -7.97 8.35 11.52
N CYS A 63 -7.79 7.03 11.66
CA CYS A 63 -6.98 6.25 10.72
C CYS A 63 -7.65 6.15 9.32
N PRO A 64 -6.97 6.56 8.22
CA PRO A 64 -7.54 6.53 6.88
C PRO A 64 -7.85 5.11 6.40
N VAL A 65 -7.02 4.13 6.77
CA VAL A 65 -7.25 2.72 6.45
C VAL A 65 -8.52 2.22 7.14
N CYS A 66 -8.70 2.54 8.42
CA CYS A 66 -9.89 2.13 9.17
C CYS A 66 -11.17 2.74 8.59
N ARG A 67 -11.12 4.00 8.13
CA ARG A 67 -12.27 4.62 7.44
C ARG A 67 -12.65 3.89 6.17
N VAL A 68 -11.67 3.51 5.35
CA VAL A 68 -11.92 2.74 4.12
C VAL A 68 -12.50 1.37 4.45
N VAL A 69 -11.92 0.65 5.41
CA VAL A 69 -12.42 -0.66 5.85
C VAL A 69 -13.85 -0.54 6.35
N HIS A 70 -14.16 0.47 7.16
CA HIS A 70 -15.51 0.70 7.66
C HIS A 70 -16.50 0.96 6.51
N ALA A 71 -16.14 1.81 5.55
CA ALA A 71 -16.97 2.07 4.37
C ALA A 71 -17.24 0.79 3.57
N VAL A 72 -16.22 -0.03 3.33
CA VAL A 72 -16.38 -1.32 2.65
C VAL A 72 -17.26 -2.27 3.47
N ARG A 73 -17.07 -2.37 4.79
CA ARG A 73 -17.88 -3.24 5.67
C ARG A 73 -19.36 -2.90 5.62
N GLN A 74 -19.70 -1.60 5.60
CA GLN A 74 -21.09 -1.08 5.55
C GLN A 74 -21.78 -1.23 4.18
N THR A 75 -21.07 -1.60 3.11
CA THR A 75 -21.71 -1.86 1.80
C THR A 75 -22.48 -3.18 1.80
N SER A 76 -23.60 -3.22 1.06
CA SER A 76 -24.39 -4.45 0.93
C SER A 76 -23.62 -5.52 0.14
N PRO A 77 -23.89 -6.82 0.35
CA PRO A 77 -23.24 -7.91 -0.38
C PRO A 77 -23.38 -7.78 -1.91
N GLU A 78 -24.52 -7.30 -2.39
CA GLU A 78 -24.79 -7.08 -3.81
C GLU A 78 -23.87 -5.99 -4.38
N VAL A 79 -23.72 -4.87 -3.65
CA VAL A 79 -22.82 -3.78 -4.04
C VAL A 79 -21.37 -4.24 -4.03
N LYS A 80 -20.95 -5.04 -3.04
CA LYS A 80 -19.61 -5.63 -2.98
C LYS A 80 -19.34 -6.52 -4.20
N ALA A 81 -20.30 -7.33 -4.62
CA ALA A 81 -20.16 -8.17 -5.81
C ALA A 81 -19.96 -7.33 -7.07
N HIS A 82 -20.76 -6.26 -7.26
CA HIS A 82 -20.59 -5.35 -8.38
C HIS A 82 -19.23 -4.62 -8.36
N LEU A 83 -18.79 -4.18 -7.18
CA LEU A 83 -17.48 -3.56 -6.98
C LEU A 83 -16.33 -4.53 -7.30
N ALA A 84 -16.43 -5.79 -6.89
CA ALA A 84 -15.43 -6.81 -7.19
C ALA A 84 -15.30 -7.07 -8.69
N VAL A 85 -16.42 -7.09 -9.42
CA VAL A 85 -16.41 -7.20 -10.90
C VAL A 85 -15.76 -5.98 -11.52
N ALA A 86 -16.17 -4.77 -11.11
CA ALA A 86 -15.58 -3.52 -11.62
C ALA A 86 -14.07 -3.42 -11.32
N ALA A 87 -13.66 -3.79 -10.12
CA ALA A 87 -12.25 -3.83 -9.72
C ALA A 87 -11.46 -4.83 -10.58
N SER A 88 -12.02 -6.01 -10.85
CA SER A 88 -11.40 -7.00 -11.73
C SER A 88 -11.22 -6.45 -13.15
N SER A 89 -12.25 -5.82 -13.70
CA SER A 89 -12.17 -5.20 -15.04
C SER A 89 -11.15 -4.06 -15.09
N LEU A 90 -11.07 -3.25 -14.05
CA LEU A 90 -10.07 -2.18 -13.94
C LEU A 90 -8.65 -2.74 -13.90
N LEU A 91 -8.40 -3.78 -13.10
CA LEU A 91 -7.10 -4.43 -13.00
C LEU A 91 -6.68 -5.07 -14.33
N GLN A 92 -7.62 -5.69 -15.04
CA GLN A 92 -7.38 -6.25 -16.38
C GLN A 92 -7.00 -5.16 -17.38
N ALA A 93 -7.70 -4.02 -17.36
CA ALA A 93 -7.36 -2.89 -18.22
C ALA A 93 -5.98 -2.31 -17.88
N ALA A 94 -5.66 -2.20 -16.59
CA ALA A 94 -4.34 -1.75 -16.14
C ALA A 94 -3.23 -2.70 -16.56
N ALA A 95 -3.45 -4.02 -16.46
CA ALA A 95 -2.50 -5.03 -16.92
C ALA A 95 -2.22 -4.89 -18.43
N GLY A 96 -3.26 -4.72 -19.26
CA GLY A 96 -3.09 -4.51 -20.70
C GLY A 96 -2.33 -3.21 -21.04
N LEU A 97 -2.51 -2.14 -20.26
CA LEU A 97 -1.72 -0.92 -20.42
C LEU A 97 -0.24 -1.15 -20.10
N LEU A 98 0.06 -1.92 -19.05
CA LEU A 98 1.43 -2.26 -18.65
C LEU A 98 2.12 -3.17 -19.68
N GLU A 99 1.40 -4.09 -20.31
CA GLU A 99 1.91 -4.94 -21.40
C GLU A 99 2.33 -4.12 -22.64
N THR A 100 1.77 -2.93 -22.82
CA THR A 100 2.10 -2.03 -23.95
C THR A 100 3.39 -1.25 -23.69
N LEU A 101 3.93 -1.26 -22.47
CA LEU A 101 5.17 -0.56 -22.14
C LEU A 101 6.39 -1.36 -22.63
N PRO A 102 7.39 -0.69 -23.24
CA PRO A 102 8.63 -1.35 -23.65
C PRO A 102 9.32 -2.02 -22.45
N GLN A 103 9.84 -3.23 -22.67
CA GLN A 103 10.61 -3.92 -21.63
C GLN A 103 11.93 -3.18 -21.40
N PRO A 104 12.28 -2.81 -20.16
CA PRO A 104 13.55 -2.15 -19.89
C PRO A 104 14.73 -3.08 -20.19
N PRO A 105 15.85 -2.55 -20.70
CA PRO A 105 17.04 -3.35 -20.96
C PRO A 105 17.59 -3.94 -19.65
N GLU A 106 17.94 -5.23 -19.71
CA GLU A 106 18.56 -6.04 -18.67
C GLU A 106 19.81 -5.32 -18.13
N SER A 107 19.66 -4.55 -17.05
CA SER A 107 20.75 -3.78 -16.45
C SER A 107 21.33 -4.58 -15.30
N GLY A 108 22.51 -5.15 -15.54
CA GLY A 108 23.21 -6.00 -14.59
C GLY A 108 23.66 -5.29 -13.31
N SER A 109 23.69 -6.08 -12.23
CA SER A 109 24.51 -5.97 -11.02
C SER A 109 24.72 -4.61 -10.34
N GLY A 110 24.09 -4.48 -9.17
CA GLY A 110 24.79 -4.05 -7.94
C GLY A 110 24.78 -2.55 -7.62
N ALA A 111 23.82 -2.10 -6.82
CA ALA A 111 23.94 -0.91 -5.97
C ALA A 111 23.03 -1.03 -4.73
N PRO A 112 23.41 -0.44 -3.58
CA PRO A 112 22.91 -0.82 -2.27
C PRO A 112 21.52 -0.28 -1.95
N ARG A 113 20.88 -0.98 -1.01
CA ARG A 113 19.53 -0.80 -0.46
C ARG A 113 19.23 0.66 -0.07
N GLY A 114 17.96 1.02 -0.19
CA GLY A 114 17.41 2.38 -0.04
C GLY A 114 17.64 3.07 1.31
N PRO A 115 17.05 4.27 1.51
CA PRO A 115 17.40 5.15 2.62
C PRO A 115 17.21 4.46 3.96
N GLU A 116 18.30 4.37 4.72
CA GLU A 116 18.36 3.90 6.10
C GLU A 116 17.38 4.72 6.95
N VAL A 117 16.31 4.08 7.42
CA VAL A 117 15.42 4.70 8.39
C VAL A 117 16.21 4.94 9.67
N GLN A 118 16.14 6.18 10.19
CA GLN A 118 16.82 6.51 11.42
C GLN A 118 16.13 5.81 12.59
N HIS A 119 16.88 4.92 13.24
CA HIS A 119 16.49 4.34 14.52
C HIS A 119 16.70 5.40 15.60
N ILE A 120 15.60 5.91 16.15
CA ILE A 120 15.61 6.75 17.35
C ILE A 120 15.54 5.78 18.53
N ASP A 121 16.61 5.68 19.30
CA ASP A 121 16.61 4.94 20.57
C ASP A 121 15.72 5.70 21.56
N LEU A 122 14.65 5.06 22.03
CA LEU A 122 13.70 5.64 22.99
C LEU A 122 14.10 5.35 24.45
N ASP A 123 15.24 4.71 24.66
CA ASP A 123 15.76 4.27 25.96
C ASP A 123 16.79 5.25 26.56
N ASP A 124 16.63 6.56 26.34
CA ASP A 124 17.33 7.57 27.13
C ASP A 124 16.48 7.89 28.37
N ASP A 125 16.64 7.05 29.40
CA ASP A 125 16.35 7.39 30.79
C ASP A 125 17.17 8.66 31.12
N GLY A 126 16.55 9.81 30.84
CA GLY A 126 17.12 11.11 31.14
C GLY A 126 17.57 11.15 32.61
N PRO A 127 18.72 11.78 32.89
CA PRO A 127 19.32 11.72 34.23
C PRO A 127 18.34 12.24 35.28
N ASP A 128 18.00 11.37 36.23
CA ASP A 128 17.29 11.73 37.45
C ASP A 128 17.96 12.98 38.05
N PRO A 129 17.22 14.08 38.27
CA PRO A 129 17.77 15.20 39.01
C PRO A 129 17.94 14.78 40.48
N ALA A 130 19.16 14.41 40.86
CA ALA A 130 19.57 14.29 42.25
C ALA A 130 20.18 15.62 42.75
N PRO A 131 20.18 15.92 44.06
CA PRO A 131 19.61 15.18 45.20
C PRO A 131 18.36 15.80 45.84
#